data_AF-A0A1Y4WLX6-F1
#
_entry.id   AF-A0A1Y4WLX6-F1
#
_cell.length_a   1.000
_cell.length_b   1.000
_cell.length_c   1.000
_cell.angle_alpha   90.00
_cell.angle_beta   90.00
_cell.angle_gamma   90.00
#
_symmetry.space_group_name_H-M   'P 1'
#
loop_
_entity.id
_entity.type
_entity.pdbx_description
1 polymer ?
#
loop_
_entity_poly.entity_id
_entity_poly.type
_entity_poly.pdbx_seq_one_letter_code
_entity_poly.pdbx_strand_id
1 'polypeptide(L)'
;MPKYKGAHLTWTDRLTIEKMLRQGCSKPQIARYLGVHHSTIYDECKRGAVELVDSELRTYTTYSPEVAEAYHKKAVKNMEKGLKIGKDRALASWLVDTISAGYSPAAACALLGKTPETTFSCTLCRQTVYKYIDRGDLWPLTNKKLRYKGKRKRAYNHVRAAKAPRGESIERRPENVDSRLEPGHWEMDSVVSGRGGKAALLVLTERATRYEIAVRVPDHTSASVVSALDRLERRFGSHEFRRLFKTITVDNGSEFSDRWGMERSWRTHWKQRTRVFYCHPYSSWERGSNEKQNQMIRWHFPKGTNFTKISQARIDDAVEWLNNYPRKILGWRSAGEAFQEFLASVI
;
A
#
# COMPACT_ATOMS: atom_id res chain seq x y z
N MET A 1 24.97 30.64 0.22
CA MET A 1 24.18 30.30 -0.98
C MET A 1 22.90 31.13 -0.98
N PRO A 2 22.52 31.76 -2.09
CA PRO A 2 21.28 32.52 -2.16
C PRO A 2 20.07 31.61 -1.89
N LYS A 3 19.07 32.10 -1.16
CA LYS A 3 17.83 31.36 -0.96
C LYS A 3 17.03 31.35 -2.26
N TYR A 4 16.37 30.23 -2.56
CA TYR A 4 15.51 30.13 -3.73
C TYR A 4 14.35 31.13 -3.62
N LYS A 5 13.91 31.67 -4.77
CA LYS A 5 12.81 32.63 -4.85
C LYS A 5 11.54 32.03 -4.23
N GLY A 6 10.97 32.69 -3.23
CA GLY A 6 9.78 32.24 -2.49
C GLY A 6 10.05 31.48 -1.18
N ALA A 7 11.32 31.32 -0.77
CA ALA A 7 11.65 30.79 0.55
C ALA A 7 11.24 31.76 1.67
N HIS A 8 10.55 31.26 2.70
CA HIS A 8 10.26 32.04 3.91
C HIS A 8 11.52 32.18 4.78
N LEU A 9 11.62 33.31 5.50
CA LEU A 9 12.65 33.50 6.52
C LEU A 9 12.45 32.48 7.66
N THR A 10 13.53 31.82 8.05
CA THR A 10 13.55 30.89 9.19
C THR A 10 13.74 31.67 10.49
N TRP A 11 13.45 31.02 11.62
CA TRP A 11 13.71 31.60 12.94
C TRP A 11 15.18 32.07 13.11
N THR A 12 16.13 31.29 12.61
CA THR A 12 17.55 31.65 12.61
C THR A 12 17.87 32.88 11.76
N ASP A 13 17.19 33.06 10.63
CA ASP A 13 17.35 34.28 9.83
C ASP A 13 16.82 35.49 10.61
N ARG A 14 15.66 35.36 11.27
CA ARG A 14 15.06 36.44 12.07
C ARG A 14 15.99 36.89 13.21
N LEU A 15 16.61 35.95 13.92
CA LEU A 15 17.63 36.24 14.93
C LEU A 15 18.86 36.93 14.32
N THR A 16 19.25 36.55 13.11
CA THR A 16 20.36 37.17 12.40
C THR A 16 20.04 38.62 12.01
N ILE A 17 18.80 38.88 11.56
CA ILE A 17 18.33 40.24 11.24
C ILE A 17 18.41 41.12 12.50
N GLU A 18 17.91 40.65 13.64
CA GLU A 18 17.99 41.38 14.91
C GLU A 18 19.43 41.71 15.30
N LYS A 19 20.32 40.70 15.26
CA LYS A 19 21.74 40.90 15.59
C LYS A 19 22.41 41.92 14.69
N MET A 20 22.19 41.84 13.37
CA MET A 20 22.83 42.76 12.41
C MET A 20 22.25 44.18 12.51
N LEU A 21 20.96 44.33 12.80
CA LEU A 21 20.35 45.65 13.06
C LEU A 21 20.94 46.29 14.32
N ARG A 22 21.16 45.53 15.39
CA ARG A 22 21.85 46.01 16.61
C ARG A 22 23.30 46.43 16.35
N GLN A 23 23.95 45.79 15.37
CA GLN A 23 25.31 46.15 14.92
C GLN A 23 25.34 47.35 13.95
N GLY A 24 24.20 48.00 13.70
CA GLY A 24 24.12 49.16 12.81
C GLY A 24 24.20 48.83 11.32
N CYS A 25 24.05 47.57 10.93
CA CYS A 25 24.05 47.18 9.52
C CYS A 25 22.80 47.67 8.81
N SER A 26 22.96 48.17 7.58
CA SER A 26 21.84 48.59 6.74
C SER A 26 21.04 47.39 6.23
N LYS A 27 19.73 47.59 6.00
CA LYS A 27 18.82 46.55 5.48
C LYS A 27 19.31 45.92 4.16
N PRO A 28 19.91 46.65 3.20
CA PRO A 28 20.53 46.05 2.01
C PRO A 28 21.77 45.19 2.30
N GLN A 29 22.55 45.49 3.35
CA GLN A 29 23.68 44.64 3.76
C GLN A 29 23.17 43.33 4.36
N ILE A 30 22.13 43.40 5.20
CA ILE A 30 21.48 42.22 5.80
C ILE A 30 20.89 41.32 4.70
N ALA A 31 20.25 41.92 3.69
CA ALA A 31 19.70 41.20 2.55
C ALA A 31 20.78 40.46 1.74
N ARG A 32 21.93 41.11 1.49
CA ARG A 32 23.08 40.47 0.84
C ARG A 32 23.66 39.33 1.66
N TYR A 33 23.76 39.50 2.99
CA TYR A 33 24.26 38.47 3.89
C TYR A 33 23.36 37.22 3.91
N LEU A 34 22.04 37.41 3.99
CA LEU A 34 21.06 36.31 3.98
C LEU A 34 20.76 35.75 2.59
N GLY A 35 21.25 36.40 1.54
CA GLY A 35 21.00 36.00 0.14
C GLY A 35 19.53 36.11 -0.26
N VAL A 36 18.85 37.18 0.19
CA VAL A 36 17.44 37.49 -0.12
C VAL A 36 17.32 38.88 -0.75
N HIS A 37 16.17 39.18 -1.35
CA HIS A 37 15.92 40.51 -1.90
C HIS A 37 15.76 41.56 -0.78
N HIS A 38 16.23 42.79 -1.01
CA HIS A 38 16.20 43.84 0.02
C HIS A 38 14.78 44.11 0.54
N SER A 39 13.76 44.10 -0.34
CA SER A 39 12.36 44.30 0.06
C SER A 39 11.87 43.28 1.08
N THR A 40 12.37 42.03 1.05
CA THR A 40 12.03 41.01 2.03
C THR A 40 12.45 41.41 3.44
N ILE A 41 13.62 42.04 3.60
CA ILE A 41 14.08 42.53 4.90
C ILE A 41 13.28 43.75 5.35
N TYR A 42 12.93 44.66 4.43
CA TYR A 42 12.07 45.80 4.77
C TYR A 42 10.68 45.36 5.25
N ASP A 43 10.04 44.45 4.52
CA ASP A 43 8.73 43.90 4.89
C ASP A 43 8.79 43.14 6.21
N GLU A 44 9.85 42.36 6.44
CA GLU A 44 10.05 41.63 7.70
C GLU A 44 10.24 42.61 8.87
N CYS A 45 11.07 43.63 8.71
CA CYS A 45 11.27 44.66 9.74
C CYS A 45 9.97 45.40 10.05
N LYS A 46 9.13 45.66 9.03
CA LYS A 46 7.82 46.27 9.21
C LYS A 46 6.86 45.36 9.99
N ARG A 47 6.86 44.05 9.73
CA ARG A 47 6.04 43.06 10.44
C ARG A 47 6.48 42.84 11.88
N GLY A 48 7.78 42.95 12.14
CA GLY A 48 8.38 42.79 13.48
C GLY A 48 8.63 44.09 14.24
N ALA A 49 8.12 45.23 13.76
CA ALA A 49 8.32 46.51 14.43
C ALA A 49 7.53 46.55 15.75
N VAL A 50 8.21 46.90 16.83
CA VAL A 50 7.63 47.11 18.16
C VAL A 50 8.06 48.47 18.68
N GLU A 51 7.14 49.18 19.31
CA GLU A 51 7.43 50.41 20.03
C GLU A 51 7.78 50.06 21.48
N LEU A 52 8.96 50.47 21.91
CA LEU A 52 9.44 50.32 23.28
C LEU A 52 9.68 51.70 23.88
N VAL A 53 9.68 51.76 25.21
CA VAL A 53 9.98 52.96 25.98
C VAL A 53 11.32 52.75 26.68
N ASP A 54 12.23 53.71 26.56
CA ASP A 54 13.51 53.67 27.26
C ASP A 54 13.37 54.11 28.73
N SER A 55 14.48 54.05 29.49
CA SER A 55 14.52 54.48 30.89
C SER A 55 14.27 55.98 31.09
N GLU A 56 14.34 56.79 30.03
CA GLU A 56 14.08 58.23 30.01
C GLU A 56 12.66 58.55 29.49
N LEU A 57 11.78 57.54 29.41
CA LEU A 57 10.40 57.64 28.90
C LEU A 57 10.29 58.06 27.43
N ARG A 58 11.34 57.87 26.63
CA ARG A 58 11.29 58.13 25.18
C ARG A 58 10.87 56.88 24.43
N THR A 59 9.96 57.04 23.48
CA THR A 59 9.52 55.96 22.61
C THR A 59 10.52 55.75 21.47
N TYR A 60 10.88 54.49 21.21
CA TYR A 60 11.68 54.11 20.05
C TYR A 60 11.15 52.82 19.42
N THR A 61 11.21 52.75 18.09
CA THR A 61 10.80 51.55 17.35
C THR A 61 11.98 50.63 17.15
N THR A 62 11.86 49.37 17.56
CA THR A 62 12.87 48.33 17.32
C THR A 62 12.27 47.12 16.62
N TYR A 63 13.13 46.27 16.06
CA TYR A 63 12.72 45.01 15.46
C TYR A 63 12.74 43.88 16.51
N SER A 64 11.62 43.15 16.63
CA SER A 64 11.52 41.94 17.43
C SER A 64 11.27 40.71 16.56
N PRO A 65 12.19 39.71 16.57
CA PRO A 65 11.99 38.42 15.91
C PRO A 65 10.72 37.70 16.35
N GLU A 66 10.37 37.80 17.63
CA GLU A 66 9.20 37.13 18.21
C GLU A 66 7.89 37.65 17.63
N VAL A 67 7.78 38.98 17.48
CA VAL A 67 6.59 39.61 16.88
C VAL A 67 6.50 39.31 15.39
N ALA A 68 7.62 39.32 14.67
CA ALA A 68 7.66 38.93 13.27
C ALA A 68 7.22 37.47 13.06
N GLU A 69 7.68 36.56 13.92
CA GLU A 69 7.30 35.15 13.92
C GLU A 69 5.82 34.96 14.28
N ALA A 70 5.32 35.68 15.28
CA ALA A 70 3.91 35.66 15.67
C ALA A 70 2.99 36.15 14.53
N TYR A 71 3.39 37.22 13.84
CA TYR A 71 2.69 37.73 12.66
C TYR A 71 2.67 36.67 11.55
N HIS A 72 3.81 36.04 11.27
CA HIS A 72 3.91 34.97 10.28
C HIS A 72 3.00 33.78 10.63
N LYS A 73 3.04 33.29 11.87
CA LYS A 73 2.16 32.21 12.36
C LYS A 73 0.68 32.57 12.25
N LYS A 74 0.31 33.81 12.56
CA LYS A 74 -1.08 34.31 12.42
C LYS A 74 -1.52 34.36 10.96
N ALA A 75 -0.66 34.84 10.06
CA ALA A 75 -0.94 34.84 8.63
C ALA A 75 -1.11 33.42 8.08
N VAL A 76 -0.23 32.48 8.46
CA VAL A 76 -0.35 31.06 8.10
C VAL A 76 -1.67 30.47 8.61
N LYS A 77 -2.03 30.76 9.86
CA LYS A 77 -3.30 30.30 10.47
C LYS A 77 -4.52 30.87 9.74
N ASN A 78 -4.49 32.14 9.33
CA ASN A 78 -5.58 32.76 8.57
C ASN A 78 -5.69 32.23 7.13
N MET A 79 -4.59 31.72 6.57
CA MET A 79 -4.58 31.01 5.28
C MET A 79 -5.04 29.56 5.40
N GLU A 80 -5.27 29.03 6.61
CA GLU A 80 -5.87 27.71 6.78
C GLU A 80 -7.32 27.74 6.29
N LYS A 81 -7.51 27.26 5.06
CA LYS A 81 -8.84 26.96 4.54
C LYS A 81 -9.50 25.92 5.46
N GLY A 82 -10.80 26.09 5.70
CA GLY A 82 -11.59 25.08 6.41
C GLY A 82 -11.45 23.69 5.78
N LEU A 83 -11.82 22.66 6.55
CA LEU A 83 -11.83 21.27 6.08
C LEU A 83 -12.57 21.18 4.73
N LYS A 84 -11.99 20.47 3.75
CA LYS A 84 -12.61 20.20 2.44
C LYS A 84 -13.90 19.37 2.59
N ILE A 85 -13.97 18.51 3.61
CA ILE A 85 -15.20 17.80 4.02
C ILE A 85 -16.27 18.79 4.52
N GLY A 86 -15.88 19.97 4.99
CA GLY A 86 -16.79 20.96 5.53
C GLY A 86 -17.61 20.40 6.69
N LYS A 87 -18.94 20.35 6.50
CA LYS A 87 -19.91 19.82 7.48
C LYS A 87 -20.44 18.43 7.12
N ASP A 88 -19.89 17.77 6.11
CA ASP A 88 -20.34 16.45 5.65
C ASP A 88 -19.91 15.34 6.62
N ARG A 89 -20.75 15.12 7.63
CA ARG A 89 -20.53 14.07 8.64
C ARG A 89 -20.70 12.66 8.07
N ALA A 90 -21.50 12.50 7.02
CA ALA A 90 -21.71 11.19 6.38
C ALA A 90 -20.43 10.72 5.69
N LEU A 91 -19.77 11.61 4.92
CA LEU A 91 -18.48 11.34 4.31
C LEU A 91 -17.41 11.01 5.36
N ALA A 92 -17.36 11.77 6.46
CA ALA A 92 -16.42 11.52 7.54
C ALA A 92 -16.63 10.14 8.19
N SER A 93 -17.89 9.79 8.53
CA SER A 93 -18.22 8.47 9.10
C SER A 93 -17.87 7.35 8.13
N TRP A 94 -18.27 7.48 6.87
CA TRP A 94 -17.99 6.47 5.86
C TRP A 94 -16.49 6.24 5.65
N LEU A 95 -15.68 7.31 5.67
CA LEU A 95 -14.21 7.20 5.62
C LEU A 95 -13.66 6.46 6.84
N VAL A 96 -14.17 6.77 8.04
CA VAL A 96 -13.77 6.09 9.28
C VAL A 96 -14.11 4.61 9.22
N ASP A 97 -15.33 4.26 8.83
CA ASP A 97 -15.82 2.88 8.77
C ASP A 97 -15.06 2.07 7.71
N THR A 98 -14.90 2.63 6.51
CA THR A 98 -14.21 1.99 5.39
C THR A 98 -12.73 1.73 5.71
N ILE A 99 -12.03 2.73 6.26
CA ILE A 99 -10.61 2.57 6.62
C ILE A 99 -10.46 1.62 7.80
N SER A 100 -11.39 1.64 8.76
CA SER A 100 -11.40 0.71 9.91
C SER A 100 -11.68 -0.73 9.49
N ALA A 101 -12.50 -0.94 8.45
CA ALA A 101 -12.69 -2.24 7.80
C ALA A 101 -11.43 -2.76 7.09
N GLY A 102 -10.38 -1.93 6.99
CA GLY A 102 -9.07 -2.33 6.50
C GLY A 102 -8.64 -1.73 5.18
N TYR A 103 -9.46 -0.86 4.60
CA TYR A 103 -9.13 -0.19 3.36
C TYR A 103 -8.02 0.84 3.59
N SER A 104 -7.07 0.93 2.66
CA SER A 104 -6.11 2.02 2.71
C SER A 104 -6.81 3.37 2.43
N PRO A 105 -6.30 4.51 2.95
CA PRO A 105 -6.85 5.83 2.62
C PRO A 105 -6.95 6.09 1.10
N ALA A 106 -6.00 5.55 0.33
CA ALA A 106 -6.02 5.65 -1.13
C ALA A 106 -7.14 4.81 -1.77
N ALA A 107 -7.38 3.61 -1.24
CA ALA A 107 -8.47 2.73 -1.67
C ALA A 107 -9.84 3.36 -1.36
N ALA A 108 -10.00 3.92 -0.15
CA ALA A 108 -11.22 4.64 0.22
C ALA A 108 -11.49 5.82 -0.72
N CYS A 109 -10.47 6.65 -1.03
CA CYS A 109 -10.62 7.74 -1.99
C CYS A 109 -11.05 7.27 -3.38
N ALA A 110 -10.59 6.09 -3.80
CA ALA A 110 -10.90 5.55 -5.13
C ALA A 110 -12.30 4.95 -5.23
N LEU A 111 -12.96 4.67 -4.11
CA LEU A 111 -14.35 4.24 -4.05
C LEU A 111 -15.33 5.42 -4.07
N LEU A 112 -14.88 6.64 -3.73
CA LEU A 112 -15.71 7.84 -3.75
C LEU A 112 -16.25 8.12 -5.16
N GLY A 113 -17.55 8.31 -5.29
CA GLY A 113 -18.23 8.65 -6.54
C GLY A 113 -18.36 7.49 -7.54
N LYS A 114 -18.09 6.24 -7.13
CA LYS A 114 -18.31 5.07 -8.00
C LYS A 114 -19.76 4.59 -8.00
N THR A 115 -20.44 4.74 -6.87
CA THR A 115 -21.83 4.32 -6.67
C THR A 115 -22.63 5.46 -6.04
N PRO A 116 -23.98 5.43 -6.14
CA PRO A 116 -24.82 6.42 -5.47
C PRO A 116 -24.54 6.52 -3.96
N GLU A 117 -24.27 5.41 -3.30
CA GLU A 117 -23.99 5.32 -1.85
C GLU A 117 -22.62 5.87 -1.46
N THR A 118 -21.71 5.99 -2.43
CA THR A 118 -20.36 6.55 -2.24
C THR A 118 -20.22 7.95 -2.81
N THR A 119 -21.34 8.55 -3.24
CA THR A 119 -21.39 9.92 -3.75
C THR A 119 -21.75 10.87 -2.61
N PHE A 120 -20.80 11.73 -2.26
CA PHE A 120 -20.90 12.68 -1.16
C PHE A 120 -20.76 14.12 -1.68
N SER A 121 -20.79 15.10 -0.78
CA SER A 121 -20.66 16.53 -1.13
C SER A 121 -19.35 16.87 -1.85
N CYS A 122 -18.28 16.11 -1.63
CA CYS A 122 -17.02 16.29 -2.33
C CYS A 122 -16.20 15.00 -2.45
N THR A 123 -15.22 15.02 -3.35
CA THR A 123 -14.20 13.98 -3.45
C THR A 123 -12.90 14.43 -2.78
N LEU A 124 -12.22 13.50 -2.13
CA LEU A 124 -10.96 13.74 -1.45
C LEU A 124 -9.82 13.01 -2.15
N CYS A 125 -8.64 13.64 -2.17
CA CYS A 125 -7.44 12.93 -2.56
C CYS A 125 -6.80 12.26 -1.34
N ARG A 126 -6.00 11.23 -1.61
CA ARG A 126 -5.25 10.47 -0.59
C ARG A 126 -4.52 11.38 0.41
N GLN A 127 -3.85 12.44 -0.06
CA GLN A 127 -3.08 13.34 0.80
C GLN A 127 -3.97 14.08 1.80
N THR A 128 -5.17 14.49 1.38
CA THR A 128 -6.13 15.15 2.25
C THR A 128 -6.61 14.23 3.36
N VAL A 129 -6.92 12.96 3.03
CA VAL A 129 -7.34 11.98 4.05
C VAL A 129 -6.23 11.70 5.06
N TYR A 130 -4.97 11.58 4.63
CA TYR A 130 -3.84 11.44 5.57
C TYR A 130 -3.71 12.66 6.48
N LYS A 131 -3.81 13.89 5.94
CA LYS A 131 -3.77 15.11 6.76
C LYS A 131 -4.88 15.12 7.83
N TYR A 132 -6.07 14.63 7.51
CA TYR A 132 -7.18 14.55 8.47
C TYR A 132 -6.94 13.50 9.55
N ILE A 133 -6.34 12.35 9.21
CA ILE A 133 -5.93 11.36 10.19
C ILE A 133 -4.83 11.93 11.10
N ASP A 134 -3.86 12.67 10.55
CA ASP A 134 -2.74 13.25 11.30
C ASP A 134 -3.20 14.35 12.28
N ARG A 135 -4.15 15.20 11.86
CA ARG A 135 -4.74 16.24 12.69
C ARG A 135 -5.74 15.72 13.72
N GLY A 136 -6.22 14.47 13.56
CA GLY A 136 -7.25 13.89 14.42
C GLY A 136 -8.68 14.22 14.00
N ASP A 137 -8.88 14.82 12.82
CA ASP A 137 -10.20 15.18 12.29
C ASP A 137 -11.07 13.94 11.99
N LEU A 138 -10.46 12.77 11.77
CA LEU A 138 -11.12 11.48 11.52
C LEU A 138 -10.93 10.49 12.69
N TRP A 139 -11.18 10.95 13.93
CA TRP A 139 -11.16 10.07 15.09
C TRP A 139 -12.16 8.89 14.94
N PRO A 140 -11.82 7.65 15.32
CA PRO A 140 -10.63 7.19 16.06
C PRO A 140 -9.48 6.66 15.19
N LEU A 141 -9.43 7.02 13.91
CA LEU A 141 -8.34 6.64 13.03
C LEU A 141 -7.04 7.31 13.47
N THR A 142 -5.96 6.54 13.46
CA THR A 142 -4.60 7.04 13.68
C THR A 142 -3.66 6.30 12.77
N ASN A 143 -2.53 6.90 12.40
CA ASN A 143 -1.51 6.23 11.57
C ASN A 143 -1.04 4.89 12.15
N LYS A 144 -1.07 4.73 13.48
CA LYS A 144 -0.70 3.47 14.15
C LYS A 144 -1.63 2.30 13.78
N LYS A 145 -2.90 2.59 13.53
CA LYS A 145 -3.96 1.63 13.18
C LYS A 145 -4.01 1.29 11.68
N LEU A 146 -3.31 2.06 10.83
CA LEU A 146 -3.28 1.79 9.38
C LEU A 146 -2.45 0.53 9.06
N ARG A 147 -2.94 -0.29 8.13
CA ARG A 147 -2.33 -1.58 7.74
C ARG A 147 -0.98 -1.43 7.03
N TYR A 148 -0.80 -0.34 6.28
CA TYR A 148 0.43 -0.05 5.57
C TYR A 148 1.36 0.80 6.40
N LYS A 149 2.43 0.19 6.91
CA LYS A 149 3.54 0.86 7.58
C LYS A 149 4.73 0.93 6.63
N GLY A 150 5.46 2.04 6.63
CA GLY A 150 6.72 2.16 5.90
C GLY A 150 7.69 1.07 6.35
N LYS A 151 8.23 0.28 5.42
CA LYS A 151 9.27 -0.71 5.72
C LYS A 151 10.64 -0.16 5.33
N ARG A 152 11.65 -0.37 6.18
CA ARG A 152 13.07 -0.19 5.85
C ARG A 152 13.50 -1.43 5.03
N LYS A 153 14.02 -1.23 3.82
CA LYS A 153 14.56 -2.35 3.02
C LYS A 153 15.73 -2.97 3.78
N ARG A 154 15.70 -4.29 4.00
CA ARG A 154 16.87 -5.06 4.42
C ARG A 154 17.65 -5.45 3.16
N ALA A 155 18.97 -5.37 3.21
CA ALA A 155 19.81 -5.93 2.16
C ALA A 155 19.65 -7.46 2.18
N TYR A 156 19.47 -8.05 1.00
CA TYR A 156 19.49 -9.49 0.82
C TYR A 156 20.88 -9.88 0.31
N ASN A 157 21.52 -10.84 0.97
CA ASN A 157 22.74 -11.46 0.45
C ASN A 157 22.33 -12.52 -0.57
N HIS A 158 22.87 -12.40 -1.78
CA HIS A 158 22.65 -13.37 -2.84
C HIS A 158 23.49 -14.62 -2.53
N VAL A 159 22.86 -15.70 -2.11
CA VAL A 159 23.53 -17.00 -1.91
C VAL A 159 23.30 -17.83 -3.17
N ARG A 160 24.38 -18.37 -3.76
CA ARG A 160 24.30 -19.25 -4.93
C ARG A 160 23.58 -20.55 -4.56
N ALA A 161 22.61 -20.96 -5.39
CA ALA A 161 21.86 -22.19 -5.19
C ALA A 161 22.75 -23.43 -5.40
N ALA A 162 22.66 -24.41 -4.51
CA ALA A 162 23.39 -25.67 -4.60
C ALA A 162 22.58 -26.82 -5.25
N LYS A 163 21.33 -26.59 -5.70
CA LYS A 163 20.43 -27.66 -6.19
C LYS A 163 19.69 -27.24 -7.45
N ALA A 164 19.53 -28.18 -8.39
CA ALA A 164 18.71 -28.02 -9.58
C ALA A 164 17.21 -27.92 -9.22
N PRO A 165 16.40 -27.22 -10.03
CA PRO A 165 14.94 -27.20 -9.87
C PRO A 165 14.37 -28.61 -9.98
N ARG A 166 13.33 -28.91 -9.19
CA ARG A 166 12.76 -30.27 -9.07
C ARG A 166 11.89 -30.69 -10.26
N GLY A 167 11.57 -29.76 -11.16
CA GLY A 167 10.72 -29.99 -12.32
C GLY A 167 11.06 -29.04 -13.46
N GLU A 168 10.08 -28.75 -14.31
CA GLU A 168 10.29 -27.87 -15.45
C GLU A 168 10.61 -26.44 -14.98
N SER A 169 11.80 -25.95 -15.35
CA SER A 169 12.29 -24.62 -14.96
C SER A 169 11.36 -23.52 -15.46
N ILE A 170 11.26 -22.44 -14.67
CA ILE A 170 10.55 -21.22 -15.06
C ILE A 170 11.06 -20.61 -16.38
N GLU A 171 12.32 -20.87 -16.75
CA GLU A 171 12.91 -20.44 -18.03
C GLU A 171 12.22 -21.06 -19.26
N ARG A 172 11.56 -22.21 -19.10
CA ARG A 172 10.81 -22.86 -20.19
C ARG A 172 9.37 -22.37 -20.29
N ARG A 173 8.98 -21.43 -19.42
CA ARG A 173 7.65 -20.82 -19.46
C ARG A 173 7.57 -19.88 -20.68
N PRO A 174 6.46 -19.88 -21.42
CA PRO A 174 6.26 -18.95 -22.53
C PRO A 174 6.42 -17.48 -22.09
N GLU A 175 7.12 -16.66 -22.89
CA GLU A 175 7.45 -15.27 -22.54
C GLU A 175 6.21 -14.38 -22.35
N ASN A 176 5.09 -14.68 -23.03
CA ASN A 176 3.83 -13.97 -22.86
C ASN A 176 3.32 -14.02 -21.41
N VAL A 177 3.69 -15.03 -20.61
CA VAL A 177 3.29 -15.15 -19.20
C VAL A 177 3.97 -14.11 -18.29
N ASP A 178 5.14 -13.60 -18.69
CA ASP A 178 5.86 -12.57 -17.94
C ASP A 178 5.30 -11.19 -18.14
N SER A 179 4.64 -10.94 -19.28
CA SER A 179 3.93 -9.69 -19.56
C SER A 179 2.75 -9.44 -18.61
N ARG A 180 2.19 -10.51 -18.03
CA ARG A 180 0.98 -10.48 -17.17
C ARG A 180 -0.25 -9.85 -17.86
N LEU A 181 -0.27 -9.88 -19.20
CA LEU A 181 -1.37 -9.36 -20.00
C LEU A 181 -2.47 -10.40 -20.20
N GLU A 182 -2.08 -11.67 -20.32
CA GLU A 182 -3.00 -12.79 -20.49
C GLU A 182 -3.42 -13.36 -19.14
N PRO A 183 -4.73 -13.44 -18.85
CA PRO A 183 -5.19 -14.13 -17.66
C PRO A 183 -5.19 -15.66 -17.81
N GLY A 184 -5.10 -16.33 -16.67
CA GLY A 184 -5.12 -17.79 -16.54
C GLY A 184 -3.77 -18.39 -16.15
N HIS A 185 -2.79 -17.54 -15.80
CA HIS A 185 -1.50 -17.95 -15.29
C HIS A 185 -1.43 -17.68 -13.79
N TRP A 186 -1.20 -18.72 -12.99
CA TRP A 186 -1.30 -18.67 -11.55
C TRP A 186 0.06 -18.85 -10.88
N GLU A 187 0.26 -18.16 -9.77
CA GLU A 187 1.32 -18.44 -8.81
C GLU A 187 0.71 -19.18 -7.63
N MET A 188 1.29 -20.31 -7.23
CA MET A 188 0.83 -21.10 -6.10
C MET A 188 1.83 -21.00 -4.95
N ASP A 189 1.31 -20.88 -3.73
CA ASP A 189 2.08 -20.75 -2.50
C ASP A 189 1.38 -21.42 -1.32
N SER A 190 2.10 -21.52 -0.20
CA SER A 190 1.55 -22.05 1.04
C SER A 190 1.69 -21.06 2.19
N VAL A 191 0.61 -20.89 2.97
CA VAL A 191 0.60 -20.10 4.20
C VAL A 191 0.45 -21.06 5.37
N VAL A 192 1.57 -21.37 6.01
CA VAL A 192 1.63 -22.33 7.12
C VAL A 192 0.98 -21.78 8.39
N SER A 193 0.33 -22.68 9.12
CA SER A 193 -0.25 -22.44 10.45
C SER A 193 0.81 -22.02 11.48
N GLY A 194 0.34 -21.37 12.55
CA GLY A 194 1.13 -21.16 13.76
C GLY A 194 1.57 -22.46 14.43
N ARG A 195 2.52 -22.34 15.38
CA ARG A 195 3.12 -23.45 16.13
C ARG A 195 2.03 -24.42 16.64
N GLY A 196 2.26 -25.71 16.45
CA GLY A 196 1.36 -26.79 16.90
C GLY A 196 0.21 -27.13 15.94
N GLY A 197 -0.04 -26.34 14.89
CA GLY A 197 -1.00 -26.69 13.84
C GLY A 197 -0.31 -27.32 12.63
N LYS A 198 -0.81 -28.45 12.15
CA LYS A 198 -0.32 -29.11 10.92
C LYS A 198 -0.91 -28.49 9.66
N ALA A 199 -2.10 -27.91 9.75
CA ALA A 199 -2.83 -27.34 8.62
C ALA A 199 -2.09 -26.16 7.96
N ALA A 200 -2.42 -25.91 6.69
CA ALA A 200 -1.94 -24.75 5.94
C ALA A 200 -3.05 -24.22 5.04
N LEU A 201 -2.85 -23.03 4.48
CA LEU A 201 -3.62 -22.56 3.34
C LEU A 201 -2.78 -22.72 2.08
N LEU A 202 -3.33 -23.43 1.10
CA LEU A 202 -2.83 -23.41 -0.26
C LEU A 202 -3.44 -22.18 -0.95
N VAL A 203 -2.59 -21.31 -1.45
CA VAL A 203 -2.98 -20.03 -2.05
C VAL A 203 -2.61 -20.04 -3.52
N LEU A 204 -3.54 -19.62 -4.37
CA LEU A 204 -3.32 -19.42 -5.79
C LEU A 204 -3.66 -17.97 -6.14
N THR A 205 -2.68 -17.23 -6.65
CA THR A 205 -2.81 -15.85 -7.11
C THR A 205 -2.71 -15.80 -8.63
N GLU A 206 -3.74 -15.30 -9.31
CA GLU A 206 -3.73 -15.09 -10.76
C GLU A 206 -2.83 -13.88 -11.12
N ARG A 207 -1.97 -14.01 -12.14
CA ARG A 207 -0.89 -13.05 -12.43
C ARG A 207 -1.36 -11.77 -13.11
N ALA A 208 -2.45 -11.78 -13.87
CA ALA A 208 -2.98 -10.60 -14.56
C ALA A 208 -3.97 -9.82 -13.68
N THR A 209 -5.09 -10.47 -13.35
CA THR A 209 -6.25 -9.98 -12.58
C THR A 209 -5.97 -9.90 -11.07
N ARG A 210 -4.97 -10.62 -10.56
CA ARG A 210 -4.66 -10.70 -9.11
C ARG A 210 -5.75 -11.37 -8.27
N TYR A 211 -6.63 -12.12 -8.91
CA TYR A 211 -7.66 -12.90 -8.24
C TYR A 211 -7.02 -13.96 -7.36
N GLU A 212 -7.55 -14.09 -6.15
CA GLU A 212 -7.03 -14.97 -5.12
C GLU A 212 -7.98 -16.15 -4.91
N ILE A 213 -7.41 -17.34 -4.79
CA ILE A 213 -8.09 -18.54 -4.29
C ILE A 213 -7.28 -19.06 -3.12
N ALA A 214 -7.93 -19.34 -1.98
CA ALA A 214 -7.29 -19.98 -0.84
C ALA A 214 -8.06 -21.22 -0.41
N VAL A 215 -7.37 -22.36 -0.34
CA VAL A 215 -7.93 -23.65 0.06
C VAL A 215 -7.23 -24.14 1.31
N ARG A 216 -8.00 -24.46 2.34
CA ARG A 216 -7.46 -25.08 3.55
C ARG A 216 -7.01 -26.51 3.25
N VAL A 217 -5.80 -26.84 3.68
CA VAL A 217 -5.24 -28.19 3.62
C VAL A 217 -4.96 -28.71 5.03
N PRO A 218 -5.17 -30.02 5.29
CA PRO A 218 -5.00 -30.59 6.63
C PRO A 218 -3.54 -30.62 7.07
N ASP A 219 -2.62 -30.71 6.11
CA ASP A 219 -1.18 -30.66 6.32
C ASP A 219 -0.44 -30.01 5.14
N HIS A 220 0.85 -29.76 5.34
CA HIS A 220 1.75 -29.16 4.36
C HIS A 220 2.51 -30.22 3.54
N THR A 221 1.77 -31.20 3.00
CA THR A 221 2.32 -32.30 2.18
C THR A 221 1.89 -32.21 0.71
N SER A 222 2.65 -32.87 -0.18
CA SER A 222 2.31 -32.92 -1.62
C SER A 222 0.99 -33.61 -1.91
N ALA A 223 0.66 -34.68 -1.17
CA ALA A 223 -0.63 -35.35 -1.30
C ALA A 223 -1.81 -34.41 -0.98
N SER A 224 -1.66 -33.57 0.06
CA SER A 224 -2.67 -32.56 0.42
C SER A 224 -2.81 -31.46 -0.64
N VAL A 225 -1.71 -31.04 -1.27
CA VAL A 225 -1.73 -30.07 -2.37
C VAL A 225 -2.45 -30.64 -3.60
N VAL A 226 -2.12 -31.87 -4.02
CA VAL A 226 -2.78 -32.54 -5.15
C VAL A 226 -4.28 -32.71 -4.87
N SER A 227 -4.64 -33.15 -3.67
CA SER A 227 -6.05 -33.27 -3.26
C SER A 227 -6.78 -31.92 -3.28
N ALA A 228 -6.11 -30.82 -2.94
CA ALA A 228 -6.70 -29.48 -3.05
C ALA A 228 -6.93 -29.08 -4.50
N LEU A 229 -5.98 -29.34 -5.40
CA LEU A 229 -6.16 -29.13 -6.84
C LEU A 229 -7.30 -30.00 -7.40
N ASP A 230 -7.46 -31.24 -6.92
CA ASP A 230 -8.57 -32.12 -7.32
C ASP A 230 -9.92 -31.54 -6.93
N ARG A 231 -10.02 -30.99 -5.71
CA ARG A 231 -11.24 -30.31 -5.26
C ARG A 231 -11.55 -29.07 -6.10
N LEU A 232 -10.53 -28.29 -6.45
CA LEU A 232 -10.69 -27.13 -7.33
C LEU A 232 -11.14 -27.55 -8.73
N GLU A 233 -10.51 -28.56 -9.34
CA GLU A 233 -10.91 -29.06 -10.66
C GLU A 233 -12.35 -29.58 -10.66
N ARG A 234 -12.78 -30.30 -9.60
CA ARG A 234 -14.18 -30.73 -9.48
C ARG A 234 -15.15 -29.56 -9.39
N ARG A 235 -14.78 -28.49 -8.67
CA ARG A 235 -15.63 -27.30 -8.50
C ARG A 235 -15.83 -26.53 -9.80
N PHE A 236 -14.77 -26.34 -10.59
CA PHE A 236 -14.84 -25.62 -11.87
C PHE A 236 -15.25 -26.52 -13.04
N GLY A 237 -15.06 -27.84 -12.93
CA GLY A 237 -15.20 -28.78 -14.03
C GLY A 237 -13.91 -28.88 -14.85
N SER A 238 -13.54 -30.10 -15.27
CA SER A 238 -12.26 -30.37 -15.94
C SER A 238 -12.04 -29.60 -17.25
N HIS A 239 -13.10 -29.26 -17.98
CA HIS A 239 -12.98 -28.48 -19.21
C HIS A 239 -12.63 -27.02 -18.91
N GLU A 240 -13.44 -26.35 -18.08
CA GLU A 240 -13.20 -24.96 -17.68
C GLU A 240 -11.90 -24.80 -16.89
N PHE A 241 -11.57 -25.75 -16.01
CA PHE A 241 -10.31 -25.70 -15.26
C PHE A 241 -9.10 -25.54 -16.18
N ARG A 242 -9.04 -26.28 -17.30
CA ARG A 242 -7.93 -26.16 -18.27
C ARG A 242 -7.85 -24.78 -18.92
N ARG A 243 -8.99 -24.12 -19.11
CA ARG A 243 -9.08 -22.80 -19.75
C ARG A 243 -8.72 -21.69 -18.76
N LEU A 244 -9.13 -21.85 -17.50
CA LEU A 244 -8.90 -20.90 -16.42
C LEU A 244 -7.51 -21.04 -15.77
N PHE A 245 -6.93 -22.24 -15.76
CA PHE A 245 -5.63 -22.55 -15.16
C PHE A 245 -4.66 -23.04 -16.23
N LYS A 246 -4.23 -22.16 -17.13
CA LYS A 246 -3.30 -22.48 -18.23
C LYS A 246 -1.96 -22.98 -17.71
N THR A 247 -1.39 -22.28 -16.72
CA THR A 247 -0.14 -22.67 -16.07
C THR A 247 -0.15 -22.33 -14.59
N ILE A 248 0.55 -23.10 -13.77
CA ILE A 248 0.79 -22.82 -12.36
C ILE A 248 2.30 -22.72 -12.12
N THR A 249 2.74 -21.68 -11.42
CA THR A 249 4.14 -21.50 -11.02
C THR A 249 4.29 -21.71 -9.52
N VAL A 250 5.21 -22.57 -9.10
CA VAL A 250 5.50 -22.92 -7.69
C VAL A 250 6.96 -22.64 -7.35
N ASP A 251 7.30 -22.65 -6.06
CA ASP A 251 8.70 -22.76 -5.64
C ASP A 251 9.15 -24.22 -5.53
N ASN A 252 10.41 -24.42 -5.12
CA ASN A 252 10.99 -25.75 -4.92
C ASN A 252 10.68 -26.35 -3.53
N GLY A 253 9.58 -25.93 -2.89
CA GLY A 253 9.09 -26.48 -1.64
C GLY A 253 8.85 -27.99 -1.70
N SER A 254 8.98 -28.67 -0.57
CA SER A 254 8.72 -30.11 -0.49
C SER A 254 7.25 -30.46 -0.71
N GLU A 255 6.35 -29.56 -0.35
CA GLU A 255 4.92 -29.66 -0.57
C GLU A 255 4.55 -29.63 -2.07
N PHE A 256 5.41 -29.09 -2.93
CA PHE A 256 5.17 -29.01 -4.37
C PHE A 256 5.99 -30.06 -5.14
N SER A 257 6.43 -31.13 -4.48
CA SER A 257 7.30 -32.15 -5.10
C SER A 257 6.58 -33.07 -6.10
N ASP A 258 5.27 -33.29 -5.94
CA ASP A 258 4.50 -34.18 -6.83
C ASP A 258 4.01 -33.45 -8.09
N ARG A 259 4.94 -33.22 -9.03
CA ARG A 259 4.62 -32.56 -10.31
C ARG A 259 3.50 -33.29 -11.07
N TRP A 260 3.62 -34.61 -11.22
CA TRP A 260 2.67 -35.39 -12.01
C TRP A 260 1.27 -35.37 -11.40
N GLY A 261 1.17 -35.45 -10.06
CA GLY A 261 -0.09 -35.29 -9.35
C GLY A 261 -0.73 -33.91 -9.54
N MET A 262 0.07 -32.85 -9.58
CA MET A 262 -0.44 -31.49 -9.81
C MET A 262 -0.87 -31.25 -11.27
N GLU A 263 -0.21 -31.88 -12.24
CA GLU A 263 -0.53 -31.73 -13.68
C GLU A 263 -1.64 -32.67 -14.17
N ARG A 264 -1.77 -33.89 -13.64
CA ARG A 264 -2.78 -34.88 -14.09
C ARG A 264 -4.19 -34.41 -13.80
N SER A 265 -5.21 -34.71 -14.60
CA SER A 265 -6.63 -34.42 -14.27
C SER A 265 -7.22 -35.44 -13.30
N TRP A 266 -8.08 -34.98 -12.37
CA TRP A 266 -8.84 -35.83 -11.45
C TRP A 266 -9.82 -36.73 -12.21
N ARG A 267 -10.51 -36.19 -13.23
CA ARG A 267 -11.52 -36.93 -14.00
C ARG A 267 -10.89 -37.88 -15.01
N THR A 268 -9.77 -37.48 -15.59
CA THR A 268 -9.12 -38.21 -16.68
C THR A 268 -7.62 -38.21 -16.47
N HIS A 269 -7.12 -39.22 -15.75
CA HIS A 269 -5.74 -39.28 -15.27
C HIS A 269 -4.67 -39.19 -16.37
N TRP A 270 -5.00 -39.58 -17.61
CA TRP A 270 -4.10 -39.46 -18.77
C TRP A 270 -4.12 -38.09 -19.46
N LYS A 271 -5.03 -37.19 -19.09
CA LYS A 271 -5.07 -35.79 -19.57
C LYS A 271 -4.45 -34.87 -18.52
N GLN A 272 -3.78 -33.83 -18.99
CA GLN A 272 -3.28 -32.76 -18.12
C GLN A 272 -4.40 -31.76 -17.80
N ARG A 273 -4.51 -31.34 -16.54
CA ARG A 273 -5.37 -30.22 -16.10
C ARG A 273 -4.70 -28.86 -16.29
N THR A 274 -3.37 -28.83 -16.19
CA THR A 274 -2.54 -27.62 -16.27
C THR A 274 -1.07 -28.02 -16.44
N ARG A 275 -0.19 -27.05 -16.71
CA ARG A 275 1.27 -27.23 -16.68
C ARG A 275 1.89 -26.54 -15.46
N VAL A 276 2.83 -27.20 -14.78
CA VAL A 276 3.49 -26.66 -13.58
C VAL A 276 4.94 -26.29 -13.87
N PHE A 277 5.32 -25.07 -13.50
CA PHE A 277 6.69 -24.55 -13.60
C PHE A 277 7.29 -24.26 -12.22
N TYR A 278 8.59 -24.51 -12.06
CA TYR A 278 9.33 -24.31 -10.82
C TYR A 278 10.27 -23.11 -10.93
N CYS A 279 10.17 -22.20 -9.97
CA CYS A 279 11.09 -21.07 -9.84
C CYS A 279 12.52 -21.56 -9.55
N HIS A 280 13.51 -20.71 -9.80
CA HIS A 280 14.86 -20.97 -9.34
C HIS A 280 14.93 -20.98 -7.81
N PRO A 281 15.76 -21.83 -7.19
CA PRO A 281 15.98 -21.76 -5.75
C PRO A 281 16.43 -20.36 -5.32
N TYR A 282 15.96 -19.90 -4.16
CA TYR A 282 16.23 -18.56 -3.60
C TYR A 282 15.78 -17.36 -4.47
N SER A 283 14.99 -17.59 -5.52
CA SER A 283 14.52 -16.55 -6.44
C SER A 283 13.08 -16.13 -6.16
N SER A 284 12.84 -15.61 -4.95
CA SER A 284 11.49 -15.21 -4.51
C SER A 284 10.86 -14.10 -5.36
N TRP A 285 11.67 -13.30 -6.06
CA TRP A 285 11.20 -12.22 -6.94
C TRP A 285 10.43 -12.74 -8.17
N GLU A 286 10.64 -14.01 -8.56
CA GLU A 286 9.95 -14.65 -9.69
C GLU A 286 8.45 -14.87 -9.42
N ARG A 287 8.07 -14.82 -8.13
CA ARG A 287 6.69 -14.86 -7.61
C ARG A 287 6.32 -13.58 -6.88
N GLY A 288 6.65 -12.43 -7.48
CA GLY A 288 6.38 -11.12 -6.89
C GLY A 288 4.90 -10.83 -6.58
N SER A 289 3.96 -11.62 -7.10
CA SER A 289 2.52 -11.47 -6.83
C SER A 289 2.15 -12.04 -5.46
N ASN A 290 2.73 -13.20 -5.11
CA ASN A 290 2.44 -13.91 -3.86
C ASN A 290 2.83 -13.11 -2.62
N GLU A 291 3.98 -12.40 -2.61
CA GLU A 291 4.42 -11.67 -1.40
C GLU A 291 3.36 -10.65 -0.95
N LYS A 292 2.80 -9.91 -1.91
CA LYS A 292 1.79 -8.90 -1.63
C LYS A 292 0.46 -9.51 -1.21
N GLN A 293 0.07 -10.62 -1.83
CA GLN A 293 -1.23 -11.24 -1.59
C GLN A 293 -1.23 -12.03 -0.29
N ASN A 294 -0.15 -12.75 0.00
CA ASN A 294 0.07 -13.34 1.32
C ASN A 294 0.11 -12.27 2.41
N GLN A 295 0.66 -11.08 2.15
CA GLN A 295 0.58 -9.97 3.11
C GLN A 295 -0.89 -9.58 3.39
N MET A 296 -1.76 -9.55 2.36
CA MET A 296 -3.18 -9.26 2.54
C MET A 296 -3.91 -10.37 3.30
N ILE A 297 -3.64 -11.65 3.00
CA ILE A 297 -4.15 -12.80 3.76
C ILE A 297 -3.76 -12.68 5.24
N ARG A 298 -2.51 -12.28 5.51
CA ARG A 298 -2.01 -12.09 6.88
C ARG A 298 -2.65 -10.92 7.63
N TRP A 299 -3.40 -10.04 6.98
CA TRP A 299 -4.24 -9.07 7.68
C TRP A 299 -5.46 -9.72 8.36
N HIS A 300 -6.01 -10.76 7.74
CA HIS A 300 -7.15 -11.53 8.28
C HIS A 300 -6.67 -12.67 9.18
N PHE A 301 -5.51 -13.25 8.85
CA PHE A 301 -4.92 -14.37 9.59
C PHE A 301 -3.47 -14.05 9.99
N PRO A 302 -3.25 -13.30 11.09
CA PRO A 302 -1.92 -12.92 11.55
C PRO A 302 -0.94 -14.09 11.68
N LYS A 303 0.36 -13.80 11.70
CA LYS A 303 1.36 -14.84 11.96
C LYS A 303 1.06 -15.50 13.32
N GLY A 304 1.02 -16.82 13.34
CA GLY A 304 0.65 -17.60 14.53
C GLY A 304 -0.79 -18.11 14.53
N THR A 305 -1.65 -17.69 13.59
CA THR A 305 -3.01 -18.25 13.45
C THR A 305 -2.95 -19.77 13.22
N ASN A 306 -3.72 -20.53 14.01
CA ASN A 306 -3.84 -21.96 13.84
C ASN A 306 -4.96 -22.30 12.84
N PHE A 307 -4.59 -22.68 11.61
CA PHE A 307 -5.56 -22.98 10.54
C PHE A 307 -6.35 -24.27 10.77
N THR A 308 -5.95 -25.13 11.70
CA THR A 308 -6.77 -26.30 12.08
C THR A 308 -8.10 -25.86 12.70
N LYS A 309 -8.12 -24.70 13.37
CA LYS A 309 -9.31 -24.13 14.05
C LYS A 309 -10.12 -23.17 13.18
N ILE A 310 -9.68 -22.90 11.95
CA ILE A 310 -10.35 -21.96 11.04
C ILE A 310 -11.14 -22.77 10.00
N SER A 311 -12.42 -22.43 9.81
CA SER A 311 -13.28 -23.05 8.81
C SER A 311 -12.95 -22.54 7.40
N GLN A 312 -13.28 -23.34 6.38
CA GLN A 312 -13.15 -22.89 4.99
C GLN A 312 -14.03 -21.67 4.69
N ALA A 313 -15.25 -21.60 5.23
CA ALA A 313 -16.13 -20.44 5.08
C ALA A 313 -15.46 -19.13 5.55
N ARG A 314 -14.76 -19.15 6.69
CA ARG A 314 -14.05 -17.96 7.18
C ARG A 314 -12.88 -17.55 6.29
N ILE A 315 -12.25 -18.51 5.62
CA ILE A 315 -11.20 -18.27 4.62
C ILE A 315 -11.83 -17.66 3.36
N ASP A 316 -12.98 -18.17 2.93
CA ASP A 316 -13.72 -17.66 1.78
C ASP A 316 -14.16 -16.20 2.00
N ASP A 317 -14.68 -15.84 3.18
CA ASP A 317 -15.00 -14.43 3.53
C ASP A 317 -13.79 -13.51 3.37
N ALA A 318 -12.62 -13.97 3.82
CA ALA A 318 -11.39 -13.19 3.75
C ALA A 318 -10.93 -13.05 2.29
N VAL A 319 -10.99 -14.13 1.50
CA VAL A 319 -10.65 -14.12 0.08
C VAL A 319 -11.61 -13.24 -0.71
N GLU A 320 -12.90 -13.26 -0.40
CA GLU A 320 -13.91 -12.38 -1.01
C GLU A 320 -13.58 -10.91 -0.74
N TRP A 321 -13.25 -10.55 0.51
CA TRP A 321 -12.77 -9.20 0.83
C TRP A 321 -11.51 -8.84 0.04
N LEU A 322 -10.54 -9.76 -0.09
CA LEU A 322 -9.31 -9.55 -0.87
C LEU A 322 -9.61 -9.32 -2.36
N ASN A 323 -10.57 -10.06 -2.91
CA ASN A 323 -10.93 -9.99 -4.33
C ASN A 323 -11.76 -8.74 -4.63
N ASN A 324 -12.57 -8.26 -3.68
CA ASN A 324 -13.34 -7.02 -3.78
C ASN A 324 -12.52 -5.77 -3.42
N TYR A 325 -11.34 -5.92 -2.82
CA TYR A 325 -10.46 -4.80 -2.51
C TYR A 325 -9.99 -4.07 -3.80
N PRO A 326 -10.17 -2.73 -3.91
CA PRO A 326 -9.81 -1.97 -5.10
C PRO A 326 -8.28 -1.82 -5.22
N ARG A 327 -7.73 -2.20 -6.38
CA ARG A 327 -6.28 -2.27 -6.59
C ARG A 327 -5.82 -1.19 -7.56
N LYS A 328 -4.87 -0.35 -7.15
CA LYS A 328 -4.28 0.70 -8.01
C LYS A 328 -3.71 0.13 -9.32
N ILE A 329 -3.13 -1.06 -9.29
CA ILE A 329 -2.56 -1.74 -10.47
C ILE A 329 -3.62 -2.10 -11.52
N LEU A 330 -4.89 -2.22 -11.12
CA LEU A 330 -6.03 -2.50 -11.99
C LEU A 330 -6.87 -1.23 -12.23
N GLY A 331 -6.26 -0.03 -12.13
CA GLY A 331 -7.00 1.23 -12.27
C GLY A 331 -8.08 1.42 -11.19
N TRP A 332 -7.86 0.87 -9.99
CA TRP A 332 -8.83 0.86 -8.87
C TRP A 332 -10.06 -0.02 -9.06
N ARG A 333 -10.04 -0.91 -10.05
CA ARG A 333 -10.97 -2.03 -10.13
C ARG A 333 -10.59 -3.11 -9.12
N SER A 334 -11.55 -3.94 -8.75
CA SER A 334 -11.32 -5.10 -7.88
C SER A 334 -10.74 -6.26 -8.69
N ALA A 335 -10.07 -7.19 -8.01
CA ALA A 335 -9.59 -8.40 -8.68
C ALA A 335 -10.77 -9.29 -9.10
N GLY A 336 -11.87 -9.27 -8.34
CA GLY A 336 -13.12 -9.93 -8.68
C GLY A 336 -13.70 -9.42 -10.00
N GLU A 337 -13.82 -8.10 -10.17
CA GLU A 337 -14.31 -7.48 -11.41
C GLU A 337 -13.46 -7.87 -12.63
N ALA A 338 -12.14 -7.78 -12.50
CA ALA A 338 -11.22 -8.14 -13.58
C ALA A 338 -11.30 -9.63 -13.93
N PHE A 339 -11.46 -10.49 -12.92
CA PHE A 339 -11.58 -11.94 -13.13
C PHE A 339 -12.94 -12.33 -13.72
N GLN A 340 -14.03 -11.63 -13.39
CA GLN A 340 -15.33 -11.86 -14.01
C GLN A 340 -15.32 -11.51 -15.50
N GLU A 341 -14.65 -10.44 -15.91
CA GLU A 341 -14.43 -10.14 -17.34
C GLU A 341 -13.64 -11.25 -18.03
N PHE A 342 -12.62 -11.79 -17.36
CA PHE A 342 -11.89 -12.93 -17.89
C PHE A 342 -12.79 -14.17 -18.01
N LEU A 343 -13.60 -14.50 -17.00
CA LEU A 343 -14.56 -15.61 -17.06
C LEU A 343 -15.51 -15.45 -18.23
N ALA A 344 -16.06 -14.26 -18.46
CA ALA A 344 -16.95 -13.96 -19.58
C ALA A 344 -16.26 -13.98 -20.96
N SER A 345 -14.94 -13.82 -21.02
CA SER A 345 -14.17 -13.95 -22.27
C SER A 345 -13.81 -15.39 -22.62
N VAL A 346 -13.89 -16.28 -21.63
CA VAL A 346 -13.53 -17.69 -21.77
C VAL A 346 -14.80 -18.52 -21.89
N ILE A 347 -15.74 -18.43 -20.96
CA ILE A 347 -17.02 -19.16 -21.02
C ILE A 347 -17.87 -18.59 -22.14
#